data_AF-A0A5J5TF44-F1
#
_entry.id   AF-A0A5J5TF44-F1
#
_cell.length_a   1.000
_cell.length_b   1.000
_cell.length_c   1.000
_cell.angle_alpha   90.00
_cell.angle_beta   90.00
_cell.angle_gamma   90.00
#
_symmetry.space_group_name_H-M   'P 1'
#
loop_
_entity.id
_entity.type
_entity.pdbx_description
1 polymer ?
#
loop_
_entity_poly.entity_id
_entity_poly.type
_entity_poly.pdbx_seq_one_letter_code
_entity_poly.pdbx_strand_id
1 'polypeptide(L)'
;MAQPPQPELRLDSDAGAVFVLESKGKWWHAGFHLTTAIVGPTILTLPYAFRGLGWILGFFCLTVMGCVTFYSYYLMSLVLDHCEKAGRRHIRFRELAADVLGSGWMFYFVIFIQTAINTGVGIGAILLAGECLQIMYSNLSPNGSLKLYEFIAMVTVVMIALSQIPTFHSLRHLNFASLVLSLGYTFLVVGACIHAGLSKNAPHKDYSLESSSSSRVFSAFTSISIIAAIFGNGILPEIQATLAPPATGKMFKGLLMCYSVILLTFYSASVSGYWAFGNKSNSNILKSLMPDDGPSLAPTIVIGLAVIFVLLQLLAIGLVYSQVAYEIMEKQSADVNQGMFSKRNLIPRLILRTLYVIFCGFMAAMLPFFGDINGVIGAIGFIPLDFVLPMLLYNMTYKPKTSSLIYWINLFIMVVFTGAGIMGAFSSIRKLVVDANKFKLFSTDVVD
;
A
#
# COMPACT_ATOMS: atom_id res chain seq x y z
N MET A 1 19.72 -16.21 26.91
CA MET A 1 19.62 -15.05 26.01
C MET A 1 20.52 -15.32 24.83
N ALA A 2 19.97 -15.63 23.65
CA ALA A 2 20.77 -15.78 22.45
C ALA A 2 21.31 -14.39 22.03
N GLN A 3 22.62 -14.29 21.78
CA GLN A 3 23.20 -13.09 21.18
C GLN A 3 22.52 -12.84 19.82
N PRO A 4 22.13 -11.60 19.49
CA PRO A 4 21.74 -11.27 18.13
C PRO A 4 22.93 -11.58 17.21
N PRO A 5 22.70 -12.13 16.00
CA PRO A 5 23.78 -12.37 15.05
C PRO A 5 24.52 -11.07 14.79
N GLN A 6 25.85 -11.09 14.95
CA GLN A 6 26.70 -9.95 14.61
C GLN A 6 26.53 -9.62 13.11
N PRO A 7 26.34 -8.34 12.74
CA PRO A 7 26.17 -7.96 11.35
C PRO A 7 27.55 -7.90 10.67
N GLU A 8 28.16 -9.05 10.40
CA GLU A 8 29.05 -9.14 9.23
C GLU A 8 28.16 -9.23 7.99
N LEU A 9 27.72 -8.06 7.52
CA LEU A 9 26.91 -7.91 6.31
C LEU A 9 27.83 -8.08 5.09
N ARG A 10 28.29 -9.32 4.85
CA ARG A 10 28.81 -9.69 3.53
C ARG A 10 27.59 -9.97 2.66
N LEU A 11 27.33 -9.07 1.71
CA LEU A 11 26.38 -9.31 0.61
C LEU A 11 26.52 -10.73 0.06
N ASP A 12 27.74 -11.25 -0.01
CA ASP A 12 28.09 -12.57 -0.55
C ASP A 12 27.49 -13.79 0.18
N SER A 13 26.93 -13.67 1.39
CA SER A 13 26.35 -14.79 2.14
C SER A 13 24.82 -14.80 2.20
N ASP A 14 24.15 -13.80 1.62
CA ASP A 14 22.69 -13.67 1.64
C ASP A 14 22.09 -13.76 0.23
N ALA A 15 21.67 -14.97 -0.16
CA ALA A 15 21.05 -15.24 -1.45
C ALA A 15 19.86 -14.30 -1.74
N GLY A 16 19.07 -13.95 -0.73
CA GLY A 16 17.94 -13.03 -0.89
C GLY A 16 18.40 -11.65 -1.34
N ALA A 17 19.42 -11.09 -0.69
CA ALA A 17 19.97 -9.79 -1.06
C ALA A 17 20.66 -9.82 -2.44
N VAL A 18 21.50 -10.83 -2.71
CA VAL A 18 22.29 -10.94 -3.95
C VAL A 18 21.42 -11.15 -5.18
N PHE A 19 20.39 -11.98 -5.08
CA PHE A 19 19.53 -12.28 -6.20
C PHE A 19 18.50 -11.18 -6.49
N VAL A 20 18.21 -10.31 -5.52
CA VAL A 20 17.07 -9.39 -5.58
C VAL A 20 17.48 -7.93 -5.78
N LEU A 21 18.61 -7.46 -5.22
CA LEU A 21 18.98 -6.04 -5.17
C LEU A 21 20.22 -5.72 -6.03
N GLU A 22 20.02 -4.94 -7.11
CA GLU A 22 21.10 -4.29 -7.85
C GLU A 22 21.17 -2.78 -7.54
N SER A 23 22.22 -2.33 -6.84
CA SER A 23 22.44 -0.90 -6.51
C SER A 23 22.98 -0.08 -7.69
N LYS A 24 22.25 0.00 -8.80
CA LYS A 24 22.63 0.77 -10.01
C LYS A 24 21.72 1.97 -10.30
N GLY A 25 20.73 2.22 -9.43
CA GLY A 25 19.69 3.24 -9.62
C GLY A 25 20.19 4.68 -9.49
N LYS A 26 19.59 5.56 -10.28
CA LYS A 26 19.71 7.03 -10.17
C LYS A 26 18.52 7.62 -9.40
N TRP A 27 18.60 8.88 -8.97
CA TRP A 27 17.58 9.50 -8.09
C TRP A 27 16.14 9.42 -8.64
N TRP A 28 15.95 9.54 -9.96
CA TRP A 28 14.62 9.44 -10.58
C TRP A 28 14.06 8.01 -10.58
N HIS A 29 14.92 6.99 -10.55
CA HIS A 29 14.46 5.61 -10.36
C HIS A 29 13.86 5.45 -8.97
N ALA A 30 14.49 6.00 -7.92
CA ALA A 30 13.90 6.03 -6.59
C ALA A 30 12.57 6.79 -6.59
N GLY A 31 12.46 7.92 -7.31
CA GLY A 31 11.19 8.61 -7.54
C GLY A 31 10.12 7.70 -8.14
N PHE A 32 10.43 6.98 -9.21
CA PHE A 32 9.50 6.02 -9.83
C PHE A 32 9.10 4.90 -8.88
N HIS A 33 10.05 4.32 -8.12
CA HIS A 33 9.76 3.28 -7.14
C HIS A 33 8.86 3.78 -6.01
N LEU A 34 9.14 4.96 -5.46
CA LEU A 34 8.32 5.60 -4.43
C LEU A 34 6.90 5.86 -4.95
N THR A 35 6.78 6.40 -6.17
CA THR A 35 5.47 6.66 -6.78
C THR A 35 4.72 5.37 -7.08
N THR A 36 5.39 4.33 -7.57
CA THR A 36 4.77 3.01 -7.82
C THR A 36 4.21 2.39 -6.53
N ALA A 37 4.95 2.51 -5.43
CA ALA A 37 4.57 1.95 -4.14
C ALA A 37 3.47 2.75 -3.44
N ILE A 38 3.51 4.09 -3.48
CA ILE A 38 2.57 4.96 -2.76
C ILE A 38 1.35 5.32 -3.62
N VAL A 39 1.55 5.71 -4.89
CA VAL A 39 0.48 6.11 -5.81
C VAL A 39 -0.08 4.88 -6.53
N GLY A 40 -0.56 3.92 -5.74
CA GLY A 40 -1.22 2.72 -6.21
C GLY A 40 -2.75 2.90 -6.35
N PRO A 41 -3.47 1.92 -6.93
CA PRO A 41 -4.91 2.02 -7.13
C PRO A 41 -5.74 2.09 -5.84
N THR A 42 -5.12 1.96 -4.66
CA THR A 42 -5.72 2.29 -3.37
C THR A 42 -6.19 3.75 -3.27
N ILE A 43 -5.67 4.66 -4.11
CA ILE A 43 -6.19 6.04 -4.19
C ILE A 43 -7.68 6.09 -4.59
N LEU A 44 -8.19 5.04 -5.23
CA LEU A 44 -9.60 4.92 -5.62
C LEU A 44 -10.53 4.84 -4.40
N THR A 45 -9.99 4.59 -3.21
CA THR A 45 -10.71 4.59 -1.93
C THR A 45 -10.73 5.98 -1.26
N LEU A 46 -9.99 6.97 -1.76
CA LEU A 46 -9.96 8.30 -1.12
C LEU A 46 -11.35 8.96 -0.98
N PRO A 47 -12.25 8.91 -1.98
CA PRO A 47 -13.62 9.40 -1.82
C PRO A 47 -14.38 8.71 -0.68
N TYR A 48 -14.18 7.40 -0.51
CA TYR A 48 -14.75 6.62 0.59
C TYR A 48 -14.20 7.04 1.96
N ALA A 49 -12.91 7.36 2.06
CA ALA A 49 -12.37 7.92 3.30
C ALA A 49 -12.98 9.29 3.62
N PHE A 50 -13.28 10.11 2.61
CA PHE A 50 -13.98 11.39 2.81
C PHE A 50 -15.42 11.20 3.28
N ARG A 51 -16.11 10.11 2.92
CA ARG A 51 -17.43 9.76 3.48
C ARG A 51 -17.41 9.64 5.00
N GLY A 52 -16.34 9.10 5.59
CA GLY A 52 -16.23 8.97 7.06
C GLY A 52 -15.76 10.24 7.79
N LEU A 53 -15.16 11.20 7.08
CA LEU A 53 -14.55 12.41 7.67
C LEU A 53 -15.29 13.70 7.32
N GLY A 54 -15.98 13.73 6.18
CA GLY A 54 -16.48 14.95 5.56
C GLY A 54 -15.37 15.78 4.92
N TRP A 55 -15.75 16.93 4.34
CA TRP A 55 -14.84 17.79 3.59
C TRP A 55 -13.68 18.34 4.43
N ILE A 56 -14.01 18.99 5.55
CA ILE A 56 -13.03 19.73 6.36
C ILE A 56 -12.00 18.77 6.95
N LEU A 57 -12.46 17.75 7.69
CA LEU A 57 -11.58 16.80 8.33
C LEU A 57 -10.90 15.89 7.29
N GLY A 58 -11.57 15.57 6.18
CA GLY A 58 -10.98 14.82 5.06
C GLY A 58 -9.74 15.52 4.50
N PHE A 59 -9.84 16.80 4.15
CA PHE A 59 -8.69 17.58 3.67
C PHE A 59 -7.61 17.78 4.73
N PHE A 60 -8.02 18.03 5.98
CA PHE A 60 -7.08 18.16 7.08
C PHE A 60 -6.26 16.86 7.25
N CYS A 61 -6.93 15.71 7.36
CA CYS A 61 -6.27 14.41 7.49
C CYS A 61 -5.42 14.07 6.27
N LEU A 62 -5.91 14.32 5.04
CA LEU A 62 -5.15 14.09 3.81
C LEU A 62 -3.84 14.89 3.80
N THR A 63 -3.91 16.16 4.17
CA THR A 63 -2.75 17.07 4.18
C THR A 63 -1.78 16.73 5.31
N VAL A 64 -2.27 16.49 6.52
CA VAL A 64 -1.44 16.09 7.67
C VAL A 64 -0.73 14.77 7.39
N MET A 65 -1.43 13.77 6.81
CA MET A 65 -0.83 12.49 6.46
C MET A 65 0.29 12.67 5.43
N GLY A 66 0.07 13.51 4.41
CA GLY A 66 1.11 13.83 3.41
C GLY A 66 2.33 14.52 4.02
N CYS A 67 2.13 15.56 4.84
CA CYS A 67 3.24 16.25 5.48
C CYS A 67 4.03 15.34 6.42
N VAL A 68 3.34 14.54 7.24
CA VAL A 68 3.99 13.64 8.21
C VAL A 68 4.73 12.51 7.51
N THR A 69 4.15 11.88 6.48
CA THR A 69 4.86 10.84 5.72
C THR A 69 6.05 11.39 4.95
N PHE A 70 5.94 12.58 4.33
CA PHE A 70 7.07 13.21 3.65
C PHE A 70 8.21 13.44 4.64
N TYR A 71 7.89 14.00 5.80
CA TYR A 71 8.84 14.23 6.88
C TYR A 71 9.44 12.92 7.39
N SER A 72 8.62 11.90 7.62
CA SER A 72 9.05 10.58 8.10
C SER A 72 10.04 9.91 7.14
N TYR A 73 9.73 9.89 5.84
CA TYR A 73 10.61 9.31 4.82
C TYR A 73 11.88 10.14 4.63
N TYR A 74 11.81 11.47 4.76
CA TYR A 74 12.99 12.31 4.78
C TYR A 74 13.89 11.98 5.98
N LEU A 75 13.35 11.91 7.21
CA LEU A 75 14.10 11.52 8.39
C LEU A 75 14.75 10.13 8.24
N MET A 76 14.00 9.16 7.71
CA MET A 76 14.52 7.83 7.44
C MET A 76 15.69 7.87 6.46
N SER A 77 15.61 8.67 5.39
CA SER A 77 16.71 8.84 4.45
C SER A 77 17.98 9.42 5.10
N LEU A 78 17.81 10.34 6.07
CA LEU A 78 18.93 10.88 6.86
C LEU A 78 19.56 9.81 7.77
N VAL A 79 18.73 9.00 8.43
CA VAL A 79 19.20 7.88 9.27
C VAL A 79 20.00 6.88 8.45
N LEU A 80 19.48 6.49 7.27
CA LEU A 80 20.20 5.60 6.36
C LEU A 80 21.52 6.21 5.88
N ASP A 81 21.52 7.49 5.49
CA ASP A 81 22.74 8.22 5.10
C ASP A 81 23.77 8.27 6.24
N HIS A 82 23.32 8.46 7.48
CA HIS A 82 24.18 8.45 8.66
C HIS A 82 24.84 7.08 8.86
N CYS A 83 24.06 5.99 8.79
CA CYS A 83 24.58 4.63 8.91
C CYS A 83 25.54 4.29 7.77
N GLU A 84 25.24 4.65 6.52
CA GLU A 84 26.11 4.43 5.36
C GLU A 84 27.46 5.15 5.51
N LYS A 85 27.45 6.43 5.94
CA LYS A 85 28.69 7.20 6.22
C LYS A 85 29.53 6.60 7.34
N ALA A 86 28.91 5.88 8.27
CA ALA A 86 29.58 5.18 9.35
C ALA A 86 29.92 3.71 8.99
N GLY A 87 29.88 3.35 7.70
CA GLY A 87 30.26 2.03 7.19
C GLY A 87 29.22 0.92 7.39
N ARG A 88 28.02 1.25 7.87
CA ARG A 88 26.92 0.30 8.13
C ARG A 88 25.79 0.51 7.12
N ARG A 89 25.98 0.03 5.89
CA ARG A 89 24.94 0.14 4.86
C ARG A 89 23.84 -0.90 5.11
N HIS A 90 22.64 -0.43 5.42
CA HIS A 90 21.46 -1.26 5.60
C HIS A 90 20.63 -1.34 4.32
N ILE A 91 20.22 -2.56 3.96
CA ILE A 91 19.40 -2.82 2.76
C ILE A 91 17.95 -3.16 3.08
N ARG A 92 17.66 -3.47 4.35
CA ARG A 92 16.33 -3.88 4.84
C ARG A 92 15.92 -3.04 6.03
N PHE A 93 14.63 -2.77 6.15
CA PHE A 93 14.08 -2.01 7.29
C PHE A 93 14.36 -2.72 8.61
N ARG A 94 14.07 -4.03 8.68
CA ARG A 94 14.29 -4.87 9.88
C ARG A 94 15.72 -4.79 10.45
N GLU A 95 16.73 -4.70 9.58
CA GLU A 95 18.14 -4.62 9.98
C GLU A 95 18.48 -3.22 10.47
N LEU A 96 18.04 -2.19 9.75
CA LEU A 96 18.19 -0.81 10.17
C LEU A 96 17.61 -0.57 11.56
N ALA A 97 16.38 -1.05 11.80
CA ALA A 97 15.71 -0.86 13.07
C ALA A 97 16.43 -1.58 14.21
N ALA A 98 16.93 -2.80 13.98
CA ALA A 98 17.66 -3.56 14.99
C ALA A 98 19.01 -2.92 15.34
N ASP A 99 19.75 -2.43 14.34
CA ASP A 99 21.04 -1.74 14.52
C ASP A 99 20.87 -0.42 15.28
N VAL A 100 19.99 0.46 14.82
CA VAL A 100 19.80 1.81 15.39
C VAL A 100 19.21 1.75 16.81
N LEU A 101 18.31 0.80 17.09
CA LEU A 101 17.70 0.65 18.41
C LEU A 101 18.50 -0.26 19.35
N GLY A 102 19.55 -0.93 18.85
CA GLY A 102 20.37 -1.85 19.64
C GLY A 102 19.59 -3.05 20.21
N SER A 103 18.50 -3.46 19.56
CA SER A 103 17.58 -4.48 20.08
C SER A 103 17.19 -5.51 19.03
N GLY A 104 17.55 -6.77 19.29
CA GLY A 104 17.15 -7.91 18.44
C GLY A 104 15.64 -8.13 18.37
N TRP A 105 14.87 -7.69 19.37
CA TRP A 105 13.40 -7.76 19.33
C TRP A 105 12.80 -6.87 18.23
N MET A 106 13.44 -5.72 17.94
CA MET A 106 12.97 -4.81 16.90
C MET A 106 13.07 -5.41 15.51
N PHE A 107 14.03 -6.30 15.28
CA PHE A 107 14.13 -7.07 14.04
C PHE A 107 12.84 -7.89 13.80
N TYR A 108 12.41 -8.66 14.81
CA TYR A 108 11.22 -9.51 14.71
C TYR A 108 9.92 -8.70 14.65
N PHE A 109 9.86 -7.59 15.39
CA PHE A 109 8.72 -6.66 15.31
C PHE A 109 8.54 -6.12 13.89
N VAL A 110 9.61 -5.61 13.27
CA VAL A 110 9.54 -5.09 11.90
C VAL A 110 9.21 -6.19 10.90
N ILE A 111 9.73 -7.41 11.06
CA ILE A 111 9.34 -8.57 10.24
C ILE A 111 7.84 -8.82 10.32
N PHE A 112 7.28 -8.86 11.53
CA PHE A 112 5.85 -9.11 11.73
C PHE A 112 5.00 -8.04 11.02
N ILE A 113 5.32 -6.76 11.25
CA ILE A 113 4.59 -5.63 10.67
C ILE A 113 4.75 -5.58 9.14
N GLN A 114 5.96 -5.71 8.59
CA GLN A 114 6.18 -5.75 7.14
C GLN A 114 5.46 -6.94 6.50
N THR A 115 5.47 -8.12 7.12
CA THR A 115 4.76 -9.30 6.59
C THR A 115 3.24 -9.06 6.56
N ALA A 116 2.69 -8.43 7.62
CA ALA A 116 1.28 -8.05 7.66
C ALA A 116 0.93 -7.04 6.55
N ILE A 117 1.77 -6.02 6.33
CA ILE A 117 1.61 -5.04 5.24
C ILE A 117 1.63 -5.74 3.89
N ASN A 118 2.67 -6.52 3.59
CA ASN A 118 2.84 -7.18 2.30
C ASN A 118 1.67 -8.13 1.98
N THR A 119 1.27 -8.91 2.97
CA THR A 119 0.12 -9.84 2.86
C THR A 119 -1.17 -9.08 2.64
N GLY A 120 -1.41 -8.03 3.41
CA GLY A 120 -2.58 -7.18 3.25
C GLY A 120 -2.64 -6.50 1.88
N VAL A 121 -1.52 -5.94 1.40
CA VAL A 121 -1.42 -5.36 0.05
C VAL A 121 -1.67 -6.43 -1.02
N GLY A 122 -1.15 -7.64 -0.85
CA GLY A 122 -1.42 -8.78 -1.75
C GLY A 122 -2.90 -9.15 -1.79
N ILE A 123 -3.57 -9.25 -0.64
CA ILE A 123 -5.01 -9.49 -0.53
C ILE A 123 -5.79 -8.36 -1.22
N GLY A 124 -5.50 -7.11 -0.89
CA GLY A 124 -6.18 -5.94 -1.45
C GLY A 124 -6.00 -5.81 -2.96
N ALA A 125 -4.81 -6.12 -3.47
CA ALA A 125 -4.53 -6.05 -4.90
C ALA A 125 -5.30 -7.13 -5.68
N ILE A 126 -5.35 -8.37 -5.17
CA ILE A 126 -6.13 -9.44 -5.79
C ILE A 126 -7.62 -9.12 -5.74
N LEU A 127 -8.12 -8.65 -4.59
CA LEU A 127 -9.52 -8.28 -4.40
C LEU A 127 -9.93 -7.18 -5.38
N LEU A 128 -9.23 -6.04 -5.37
CA LEU A 128 -9.57 -4.91 -6.22
C LEU A 128 -9.48 -5.25 -7.72
N ALA A 129 -8.51 -6.09 -8.11
CA ALA A 129 -8.43 -6.58 -9.49
C ALA A 129 -9.63 -7.47 -9.85
N GLY A 130 -10.05 -8.36 -8.95
CA GLY A 130 -11.26 -9.17 -9.12
C GLY A 130 -12.51 -8.31 -9.27
N GLU A 131 -12.67 -7.28 -8.43
CA GLU A 131 -13.78 -6.33 -8.53
C GLU A 131 -13.78 -5.57 -9.85
N CYS A 132 -12.62 -5.09 -10.31
CA CYS A 132 -12.51 -4.37 -11.58
C CYS A 132 -12.90 -5.25 -12.77
N LEU A 133 -12.53 -6.53 -12.76
CA LEU A 133 -12.96 -7.49 -13.77
C LEU A 133 -14.47 -7.75 -13.71
N GLN A 134 -15.01 -7.91 -12.49
CA GLN A 134 -16.45 -8.10 -12.29
C GLN A 134 -17.26 -6.91 -12.80
N ILE A 135 -16.84 -5.67 -12.50
CA ILE A 135 -17.50 -4.44 -12.98
C ILE A 135 -17.63 -4.45 -14.51
N MET A 136 -16.54 -4.79 -15.22
CA MET A 136 -16.56 -4.87 -16.68
C MET A 136 -17.41 -6.04 -17.19
N TYR A 137 -17.33 -7.19 -16.51
CA TYR A 137 -18.12 -8.37 -16.87
C TYR A 137 -19.61 -8.12 -16.75
N SER A 138 -20.09 -7.55 -15.63
CA SER A 138 -21.50 -7.24 -15.42
C SER A 138 -22.06 -6.28 -16.46
N ASN A 139 -21.22 -5.40 -17.03
CA ASN A 139 -21.62 -4.52 -18.12
C ASN A 139 -21.69 -5.23 -19.47
N LEU A 140 -20.72 -6.09 -19.79
CA LEU A 140 -20.66 -6.81 -21.06
C LEU A 140 -21.65 -7.99 -21.13
N SER A 141 -21.91 -8.62 -19.98
CA SER A 141 -22.81 -9.76 -19.84
C SER A 141 -23.71 -9.59 -18.60
N PRO A 142 -24.77 -8.75 -18.67
CA PRO A 142 -25.64 -8.46 -17.53
C PRO A 142 -26.33 -9.68 -16.92
N ASN A 143 -26.58 -10.71 -17.73
CA ASN A 143 -27.17 -11.99 -17.30
C ASN A 143 -26.12 -13.05 -16.98
N GLY A 144 -24.86 -12.64 -16.79
CA GLY A 144 -23.74 -13.52 -16.53
C GLY A 144 -23.83 -14.19 -15.16
N SER A 145 -23.40 -15.45 -15.07
CA SER A 145 -23.46 -16.21 -13.81
C SER A 145 -22.23 -16.09 -12.92
N LEU A 146 -21.13 -15.52 -13.43
CA LEU A 146 -19.85 -15.45 -12.72
C LEU A 146 -19.93 -14.52 -11.50
N LYS A 147 -19.35 -14.98 -10.39
CA LYS A 147 -19.33 -14.29 -9.10
C LYS A 147 -17.94 -13.71 -8.81
N LEU A 148 -17.87 -12.75 -7.89
CA LEU A 148 -16.62 -12.08 -7.50
C LEU A 148 -15.48 -13.06 -7.16
N TYR A 149 -15.77 -14.13 -6.41
CA TYR A 149 -14.73 -15.10 -6.02
C TYR A 149 -14.12 -15.83 -7.23
N GLU A 150 -14.84 -15.98 -8.35
CA GLU A 150 -14.32 -16.58 -9.58
C GLU A 150 -13.34 -15.62 -10.27
N PHE A 151 -13.66 -14.32 -10.29
CA PHE A 151 -12.71 -13.29 -10.75
C PHE A 151 -11.47 -13.21 -9.87
N ILE A 152 -11.64 -13.28 -8.55
CA ILE A 152 -10.54 -13.37 -7.58
C ILE A 152 -9.67 -14.61 -7.86
N ALA A 153 -10.28 -15.77 -8.10
CA ALA A 153 -9.55 -17.00 -8.44
C ALA A 153 -8.75 -16.84 -9.74
N MET A 154 -9.34 -16.25 -10.79
CA MET A 154 -8.63 -15.97 -12.05
C MET A 154 -7.43 -15.05 -11.85
N VAL A 155 -7.60 -13.95 -11.12
CA VAL A 155 -6.50 -13.03 -10.78
C VAL A 155 -5.44 -13.74 -9.95
N THR A 156 -5.83 -14.58 -8.99
CA THR A 156 -4.91 -15.35 -8.16
C THR A 156 -4.04 -16.27 -9.01
N VAL A 157 -4.61 -16.96 -10.02
CA VAL A 157 -3.85 -17.80 -10.97
C VAL A 157 -2.84 -16.97 -11.76
N VAL A 158 -3.23 -15.79 -12.25
CA VAL A 158 -2.31 -14.87 -12.94
C VAL A 158 -1.17 -14.43 -12.00
N MET A 159 -1.50 -14.07 -10.75
CA MET A 159 -0.52 -13.68 -9.74
C MET A 159 0.41 -14.82 -9.34
N ILE A 160 -0.05 -16.08 -9.33
CA ILE A 160 0.79 -17.26 -9.11
C ILE A 160 1.81 -17.41 -10.23
N ALA A 161 1.41 -17.19 -11.49
CA ALA A 161 2.33 -17.26 -12.62
C ALA A 161 3.37 -16.14 -12.55
N LEU A 162 2.93 -14.90 -12.29
CA LEU A 162 3.80 -13.74 -12.22
C LEU A 162 4.72 -13.77 -10.98
N SER A 163 4.29 -14.35 -9.86
CA SER A 163 5.11 -14.44 -8.65
C SER A 163 6.37 -15.29 -8.83
N GLN A 164 6.43 -16.14 -9.86
CA GLN A 164 7.63 -16.93 -10.17
C GLN A 164 8.73 -16.10 -10.84
N ILE A 165 8.46 -14.86 -11.22
CA ILE A 165 9.46 -13.94 -11.76
C ILE A 165 10.46 -13.56 -10.63
N PRO A 166 11.76 -13.82 -10.82
CA PRO A 166 12.68 -13.92 -9.69
C PRO A 166 13.21 -12.60 -9.10
N THR A 167 13.20 -11.45 -9.80
CA THR A 167 13.98 -10.27 -9.33
C THR A 167 13.32 -8.91 -9.56
N PHE A 168 13.60 -7.96 -8.65
CA PHE A 168 13.18 -6.54 -8.73
C PHE A 168 13.82 -5.79 -9.91
N HIS A 169 15.05 -6.14 -10.30
CA HIS A 169 15.76 -5.44 -11.38
C HIS A 169 15.07 -5.63 -12.74
N SER A 170 14.47 -6.81 -12.98
CA SER A 170 13.61 -7.04 -14.15
C SER A 170 12.37 -6.13 -14.18
N LEU A 171 11.98 -5.55 -13.05
CA LEU A 171 10.84 -4.65 -12.93
C LEU A 171 11.20 -3.16 -13.10
N ARG A 172 12.48 -2.78 -13.32
CA ARG A 172 12.85 -1.34 -13.39
C ARG A 172 12.12 -0.57 -14.50
N HIS A 173 11.85 -1.25 -15.62
CA HIS A 173 11.10 -0.70 -16.75
C HIS A 173 9.60 -0.62 -16.44
N LEU A 174 9.10 -1.46 -15.53
CA LEU A 174 7.73 -1.40 -15.05
C LEU A 174 7.49 -0.19 -14.14
N ASN A 175 8.49 0.38 -13.45
CA ASN A 175 8.24 1.51 -12.54
C ASN A 175 7.99 2.84 -13.27
N PHE A 176 8.62 3.07 -14.43
CA PHE A 176 8.25 4.23 -15.26
C PHE A 176 6.87 4.03 -15.89
N ALA A 177 6.58 2.83 -16.40
CA ALA A 177 5.25 2.49 -16.90
C ALA A 177 4.19 2.65 -15.80
N SER A 178 4.51 2.22 -14.58
CA SER A 178 3.67 2.33 -13.40
C SER A 178 3.31 3.77 -13.06
N LEU A 179 4.28 4.70 -13.08
CA LEU A 179 3.99 6.13 -12.95
C LEU A 179 2.96 6.61 -13.99
N VAL A 180 3.14 6.22 -15.26
CA VAL A 180 2.23 6.60 -16.35
C VAL A 180 0.84 5.99 -16.16
N LEU A 181 0.77 4.71 -15.76
CA LEU A 181 -0.49 4.03 -15.43
C LEU A 181 -1.19 4.74 -14.27
N SER A 182 -0.47 5.10 -13.22
CA SER A 182 -0.98 5.84 -12.06
C SER A 182 -1.58 7.19 -12.41
N LEU A 183 -0.88 7.98 -13.22
CA LEU A 183 -1.46 9.23 -13.75
C LEU A 183 -2.66 8.94 -14.64
N GLY A 184 -2.56 7.95 -15.53
CA GLY A 184 -3.58 7.58 -16.50
C GLY A 184 -4.91 7.19 -15.85
N TYR A 185 -4.93 6.19 -14.96
CA TYR A 185 -6.19 5.77 -14.34
C TYR A 185 -6.74 6.86 -13.43
N THR A 186 -5.87 7.65 -12.77
CA THR A 186 -6.33 8.77 -11.93
C THR A 186 -7.08 9.80 -12.78
N PHE A 187 -6.51 10.25 -13.90
CA PHE A 187 -7.15 11.24 -14.76
C PHE A 187 -8.43 10.71 -15.40
N LEU A 188 -8.45 9.44 -15.81
CA LEU A 188 -9.66 8.81 -16.35
C LEU A 188 -10.77 8.76 -15.30
N VAL A 189 -10.47 8.36 -14.07
CA VAL A 189 -11.43 8.32 -12.96
C VAL A 189 -11.89 9.73 -12.58
N VAL A 190 -10.98 10.69 -12.46
CA VAL A 190 -11.33 12.10 -12.18
C VAL A 190 -12.25 12.65 -13.26
N GLY A 191 -11.93 12.44 -14.53
CA GLY A 191 -12.77 12.84 -15.66
C GLY A 191 -14.14 12.16 -15.64
N ALA A 192 -14.19 10.87 -15.31
CA ALA A 192 -15.42 10.11 -15.16
C ALA A 192 -16.29 10.63 -14.00
N CYS A 193 -15.70 10.94 -12.84
CA CYS A 193 -16.40 11.53 -11.70
C CYS A 193 -16.95 12.92 -12.03
N ILE A 194 -16.15 13.78 -12.69
CA ILE A 194 -16.61 15.11 -13.13
C ILE A 194 -17.77 14.97 -14.12
N HIS A 195 -17.67 14.05 -15.08
CA HIS A 195 -18.74 13.77 -16.04
C HIS A 195 -20.02 13.31 -15.33
N ALA A 196 -19.92 12.34 -14.42
CA ALA A 196 -21.04 11.83 -13.64
C ALA A 196 -21.73 12.95 -12.84
N GLY A 197 -20.95 13.77 -12.12
CA GLY A 197 -21.46 14.84 -11.27
C GLY A 197 -21.99 16.10 -12.00
N LEU A 198 -21.72 16.22 -13.32
CA LEU A 198 -22.28 17.25 -14.21
C LEU A 198 -23.38 16.72 -15.14
N SER A 199 -23.62 15.41 -15.15
CA SER A 199 -24.61 14.79 -16.03
C SER A 199 -26.04 15.19 -15.65
N LYS A 200 -26.99 15.06 -16.58
CA LYS A 200 -28.42 15.33 -16.31
C LYS A 200 -28.99 14.42 -15.22
N ASN A 201 -28.44 13.22 -15.08
CA ASN A 201 -28.80 12.22 -14.09
C ASN A 201 -27.74 12.16 -12.97
N ALA A 202 -27.13 13.30 -12.64
CA ALA A 202 -26.07 13.34 -11.64
C ALA A 202 -26.55 12.74 -10.31
N PRO A 203 -25.68 12.00 -9.61
CA PRO A 203 -26.00 11.49 -8.28
C PRO A 203 -26.41 12.63 -7.34
N HIS A 204 -27.34 12.34 -6.42
CA HIS A 204 -27.72 13.29 -5.38
C HIS A 204 -26.51 13.58 -4.48
N LYS A 205 -26.15 14.86 -4.36
CA LYS A 205 -24.98 15.32 -3.62
C LYS A 205 -25.31 15.46 -2.13
N ASP A 206 -25.19 14.36 -1.39
CA ASP A 206 -25.35 14.32 0.06
C ASP A 206 -24.00 14.09 0.75
N TYR A 207 -23.64 14.99 1.67
CA TYR A 207 -22.39 14.96 2.42
C TYR A 207 -22.62 14.75 3.92
N SER A 208 -23.81 14.28 4.30
CA SER A 208 -24.12 13.92 5.67
C SER A 208 -23.21 12.80 6.16
N LEU A 209 -22.71 12.97 7.38
CA LEU A 209 -21.97 11.94 8.09
C LEU A 209 -22.93 11.01 8.83
N GLU A 210 -22.41 9.90 9.32
CA GLU A 210 -23.11 8.99 10.22
C GLU A 210 -23.90 9.75 11.31
N SER A 211 -25.17 9.38 11.47
CA SER A 211 -26.12 10.06 12.35
C SER A 211 -25.78 9.87 13.82
N SER A 212 -25.35 8.65 14.19
CA SER A 212 -24.89 8.32 15.54
C SER A 212 -23.48 8.83 15.79
N SER A 213 -23.28 9.51 16.93
CA SER A 213 -21.96 10.00 17.36
C SER A 213 -20.90 8.89 17.42
N SER A 214 -21.28 7.70 17.90
CA SER A 214 -20.36 6.57 18.01
C SER A 214 -19.97 6.02 16.63
N SER A 215 -20.93 5.82 15.73
CA SER A 215 -20.66 5.39 14.35
C SER A 215 -19.81 6.39 13.58
N ARG A 216 -20.02 7.70 13.84
CA ARG A 216 -19.22 8.77 13.23
C ARG A 216 -17.75 8.71 13.67
N VAL A 217 -17.49 8.50 14.96
CA VAL A 217 -16.12 8.37 15.48
C VAL A 217 -15.41 7.15 14.88
N PHE A 218 -16.09 6.00 14.83
CA PHE A 218 -15.52 4.81 14.19
C PHE A 218 -15.27 5.01 12.69
N SER A 219 -16.23 5.60 11.97
CA SER A 219 -16.04 5.90 10.54
C SER A 219 -14.87 6.85 10.30
N ALA A 220 -14.67 7.84 11.16
CA ALA A 220 -13.53 8.75 11.10
C ALA A 220 -12.20 8.02 11.31
N PHE A 221 -12.05 7.20 12.36
CA PHE A 221 -10.80 6.48 12.62
C PHE A 221 -10.49 5.41 11.56
N THR A 222 -11.51 4.75 11.02
CA THR A 222 -11.35 3.85 9.87
C THR A 222 -10.84 4.62 8.66
N SER A 223 -11.42 5.79 8.38
CA SER A 223 -11.02 6.65 7.25
C SER A 223 -9.60 7.21 7.41
N ILE A 224 -9.20 7.61 8.62
CA ILE A 224 -7.82 8.01 8.93
C ILE A 224 -6.86 6.85 8.63
N SER A 225 -7.25 5.63 9.00
CA SER A 225 -6.44 4.44 8.75
C SER A 225 -6.33 4.12 7.26
N ILE A 226 -7.42 4.24 6.49
CA ILE A 226 -7.40 4.12 5.02
C ILE A 226 -6.44 5.16 4.41
N ILE A 227 -6.53 6.43 4.82
CA ILE A 227 -5.61 7.48 4.35
C ILE A 227 -4.16 7.13 4.71
N ALA A 228 -3.90 6.59 5.91
CA ALA A 228 -2.57 6.15 6.31
C ALA A 228 -2.06 5.01 5.43
N ALA A 229 -2.92 4.07 5.04
CA ALA A 229 -2.56 3.00 4.11
C ALA A 229 -2.19 3.53 2.72
N ILE A 230 -2.90 4.56 2.24
CA ILE A 230 -2.67 5.15 0.91
C ILE A 230 -1.34 5.91 0.85
N PHE A 231 -0.92 6.56 1.95
CA PHE A 231 0.40 7.22 2.03
C PHE A 231 1.55 6.29 2.43
N GLY A 232 1.22 5.11 2.94
CA GLY A 232 2.18 4.11 3.42
C GLY A 232 3.07 3.58 2.31
N ASN A 233 4.32 3.29 2.66
CA ASN A 233 5.29 2.65 1.79
C ASN A 233 5.81 1.35 2.42
N GLY A 234 6.28 1.38 3.67
CA GLY A 234 6.76 0.22 4.41
C GLY A 234 8.01 -0.49 3.88
N ILE A 235 8.57 -0.03 2.74
CA ILE A 235 9.75 -0.60 2.07
C ILE A 235 10.77 0.48 1.65
N LEU A 236 10.77 1.64 2.33
CA LEU A 236 11.62 2.77 1.97
C LEU A 236 13.13 2.42 2.00
N PRO A 237 13.66 1.73 3.04
CA PRO A 237 15.06 1.31 3.04
C PRO A 237 15.42 0.41 1.86
N GLU A 238 14.53 -0.51 1.49
CA GLU A 238 14.69 -1.43 0.36
C GLU A 238 14.69 -0.65 -0.98
N ILE A 239 13.84 0.37 -1.12
CA ILE A 239 13.87 1.29 -2.29
C ILE A 239 15.20 2.05 -2.33
N GLN A 240 15.68 2.58 -1.20
CA GLN A 240 16.97 3.29 -1.14
C GLN A 240 18.13 2.36 -1.51
N ALA A 241 18.08 1.08 -1.16
CA ALA A 241 19.11 0.10 -1.49
C ALA A 241 19.30 -0.09 -3.01
N THR A 242 18.29 0.22 -3.83
CA THR A 242 18.41 0.19 -5.30
C THR A 242 19.28 1.32 -5.87
N LEU A 243 19.50 2.41 -5.12
CA LEU A 243 20.33 3.53 -5.57
C LEU A 243 21.81 3.16 -5.59
N ALA A 244 22.50 3.64 -6.62
CA ALA A 244 23.96 3.60 -6.66
C ALA A 244 24.54 4.46 -5.52
N PRO A 245 25.52 3.94 -4.75
CA PRO A 245 26.23 4.73 -3.74
C PRO A 245 26.94 5.96 -4.33
N PRO A 246 27.10 7.06 -3.58
CA PRO A 246 26.43 7.33 -2.30
C PRO A 246 24.94 7.65 -2.53
N ALA A 247 24.05 7.19 -1.64
CA ALA A 247 22.61 7.48 -1.74
C ALA A 247 22.24 8.92 -1.34
N THR A 248 23.17 9.64 -0.70
CA THR A 248 22.94 10.95 -0.10
C THR A 248 22.32 11.97 -1.05
N GLY A 249 21.22 12.57 -0.60
CA GLY A 249 20.44 13.57 -1.34
C GLY A 249 19.64 13.03 -2.55
N LYS A 250 19.93 11.82 -3.06
CA LYS A 250 19.17 11.21 -4.17
C LYS A 250 17.75 10.84 -3.71
N MET A 251 17.61 10.32 -2.49
CA MET A 251 16.30 9.98 -1.92
C MET A 251 15.39 11.21 -1.77
N PHE A 252 15.93 12.34 -1.32
CA PHE A 252 15.16 13.58 -1.19
C PHE A 252 14.58 14.05 -2.53
N LYS A 253 15.36 13.99 -3.62
CA LYS A 253 14.86 14.31 -4.98
C LYS A 253 13.77 13.34 -5.43
N GLY A 254 13.92 12.04 -5.13
CA GLY A 254 12.90 11.04 -5.38
C GLY A 254 11.60 11.32 -4.62
N LEU A 255 11.70 11.72 -3.34
CA LEU A 255 10.55 12.12 -2.52
C LEU A 255 9.84 13.34 -3.10
N LEU A 256 10.57 14.40 -3.49
CA LEU A 256 9.95 15.59 -4.11
C LEU A 256 9.16 15.25 -5.38
N MET A 257 9.72 14.39 -6.23
CA MET A 257 9.04 13.90 -7.42
C MET A 257 7.75 13.15 -7.04
N CYS A 258 7.85 12.17 -6.13
CA CYS A 258 6.70 11.37 -5.71
C CYS A 258 5.59 12.24 -5.11
N TYR A 259 5.94 13.18 -4.24
CA TYR A 259 4.94 14.03 -3.58
C TYR A 259 4.31 15.06 -4.51
N SER A 260 5.02 15.46 -5.59
CA SER A 260 4.41 16.26 -6.66
C SER A 260 3.32 15.48 -7.39
N VAL A 261 3.54 14.18 -7.65
CA VAL A 261 2.52 13.28 -8.22
C VAL A 261 1.37 13.05 -7.25
N ILE A 262 1.65 12.86 -5.95
CA ILE A 262 0.64 12.71 -4.90
C ILE A 262 -0.27 13.94 -4.82
N LEU A 263 0.29 15.16 -4.81
CA LEU A 263 -0.49 16.40 -4.79
C LEU A 263 -1.49 16.45 -5.94
N LEU A 264 -1.06 16.05 -7.13
CA LEU A 264 -1.92 16.01 -8.32
C LEU A 264 -2.97 14.91 -8.23
N THR A 265 -2.58 13.69 -7.85
CA THR A 265 -3.44 12.51 -7.93
C THR A 265 -4.39 12.39 -6.75
N PHE A 266 -3.91 12.51 -5.51
CA PHE A 266 -4.71 12.24 -4.31
C PHE A 266 -5.78 13.31 -4.12
N TYR A 267 -5.44 14.58 -4.31
CA TYR A 267 -6.40 15.68 -4.17
C TYR A 267 -7.42 15.67 -5.29
N SER A 268 -7.01 15.45 -6.55
CA SER A 268 -7.98 15.40 -7.65
C SER A 268 -8.93 14.20 -7.52
N ALA A 269 -8.43 13.01 -7.17
CA ALA A 269 -9.25 11.82 -6.97
C ALA A 269 -10.22 11.98 -5.79
N SER A 270 -9.74 12.46 -4.63
CA SER A 270 -10.58 12.66 -3.45
C SER A 270 -11.68 13.70 -3.70
N VAL A 271 -11.32 14.85 -4.29
CA VAL A 271 -12.26 15.94 -4.55
C VAL A 271 -13.30 15.54 -5.59
N SER A 272 -12.87 15.04 -6.75
CA SER A 272 -13.80 14.72 -7.83
C SER A 272 -14.76 13.59 -7.46
N GLY A 273 -14.26 12.52 -6.83
CA GLY A 273 -15.09 11.40 -6.40
C GLY A 273 -16.03 11.78 -5.26
N TYR A 274 -15.53 12.43 -4.21
CA TYR A 274 -16.38 12.79 -3.07
C TYR A 274 -17.40 13.85 -3.46
N TRP A 275 -17.06 14.82 -4.31
CA TRP A 275 -18.01 15.78 -4.86
C TRP A 275 -19.10 15.15 -5.71
N ALA A 276 -18.77 14.11 -6.48
CA ALA A 276 -19.73 13.43 -7.34
C ALA A 276 -20.68 12.54 -6.54
N PHE A 277 -20.19 11.82 -5.52
CA PHE A 277 -20.94 10.74 -4.87
C PHE A 277 -21.21 10.93 -3.37
N GLY A 278 -20.52 11.85 -2.70
CA GLY A 278 -20.74 12.17 -1.29
C GLY A 278 -20.72 10.93 -0.38
N ASN A 279 -21.75 10.79 0.46
CA ASN A 279 -21.92 9.67 1.39
C ASN A 279 -22.27 8.32 0.71
N LYS A 280 -22.44 8.30 -0.63
CA LYS A 280 -22.60 7.09 -1.46
C LYS A 280 -21.32 6.67 -2.18
N SER A 281 -20.19 7.31 -1.88
CA SER A 281 -18.89 6.86 -2.39
C SER A 281 -18.60 5.43 -1.92
N ASN A 282 -18.24 4.55 -2.85
CA ASN A 282 -17.82 3.17 -2.58
C ASN A 282 -16.31 3.09 -2.35
N SER A 283 -15.87 2.05 -1.63
CA SER A 283 -14.45 1.81 -1.32
C SER A 283 -13.61 1.59 -2.59
N ASN A 284 -14.24 1.08 -3.65
CA ASN A 284 -13.77 1.14 -5.03
C ASN A 284 -14.68 2.10 -5.82
N ILE A 285 -14.17 3.31 -6.13
CA ILE A 285 -14.97 4.34 -6.82
C ILE A 285 -15.48 3.92 -8.21
N LEU A 286 -14.88 2.91 -8.84
CA LEU A 286 -15.37 2.38 -10.12
C LEU A 286 -16.76 1.76 -9.96
N LYS A 287 -17.09 1.18 -8.79
CA LYS A 287 -18.45 0.72 -8.46
C LYS A 287 -19.44 1.88 -8.32
N SER A 288 -18.99 3.06 -7.89
CA SER A 288 -19.86 4.25 -7.87
C SER A 288 -20.11 4.77 -9.29
N LEU A 289 -19.14 4.64 -10.21
CA LEU A 289 -19.28 5.04 -11.61
C LEU A 289 -20.10 4.04 -12.44
N MET A 290 -20.06 2.76 -12.09
CA MET A 290 -20.86 1.68 -12.67
C MET A 290 -21.61 0.95 -11.55
N PRO A 291 -22.72 1.53 -11.05
CA PRO A 291 -23.51 0.90 -10.00
C PRO A 291 -24.15 -0.39 -10.51
N ASP A 292 -24.42 -1.33 -9.58
CA ASP A 292 -25.09 -2.61 -9.89
C ASP A 292 -26.50 -2.37 -10.44
N ASP A 293 -27.19 -1.37 -9.91
CA ASP A 293 -28.50 -0.93 -10.35
C ASP A 293 -28.41 0.40 -11.12
N GLY A 294 -28.84 0.38 -12.38
CA GLY A 294 -28.94 1.56 -13.24
C GLY A 294 -27.86 1.66 -14.31
N PRO A 295 -27.87 2.72 -15.12
CA PRO A 295 -26.90 2.90 -16.19
C PRO A 295 -25.54 3.33 -15.66
N SER A 296 -24.48 3.03 -16.43
CA SER A 296 -23.15 3.59 -16.20
C SER A 296 -23.21 5.12 -16.18
N LEU A 297 -22.58 5.74 -15.18
CA LEU A 297 -22.57 7.19 -14.98
C LEU A 297 -21.42 7.90 -15.71
N ALA A 298 -20.57 7.14 -16.38
CA ALA A 298 -19.57 7.65 -17.32
C ALA A 298 -19.43 6.72 -18.53
N PRO A 299 -18.82 7.17 -19.64
CA PRO A 299 -18.67 6.34 -20.84
C PRO A 299 -17.91 5.04 -20.55
N THR A 300 -18.48 3.89 -20.93
CA THR A 300 -17.91 2.56 -20.67
C THR A 300 -16.48 2.40 -21.17
N ILE A 301 -16.13 3.06 -22.29
CA ILE A 301 -14.76 3.02 -22.85
C ILE A 301 -13.76 3.68 -21.89
N VAL A 302 -14.13 4.80 -21.27
CA VAL A 302 -13.29 5.52 -20.29
C VAL A 302 -13.08 4.64 -19.06
N ILE A 303 -14.13 4.01 -18.57
CA ILE A 303 -14.08 3.14 -17.39
C ILE A 303 -13.29 1.86 -17.71
N GLY A 304 -13.51 1.24 -18.86
CA GLY A 304 -12.77 0.07 -19.31
C GLY A 304 -11.27 0.34 -19.46
N LEU A 305 -10.90 1.51 -19.99
CA LEU A 305 -9.49 1.91 -20.07
C LEU A 305 -8.89 2.16 -18.67
N ALA A 306 -9.65 2.77 -17.76
CA ALA A 306 -9.22 2.95 -16.37
C ALA A 306 -9.02 1.59 -15.68
N VAL A 307 -9.93 0.64 -15.88
CA VAL A 307 -9.82 -0.74 -15.37
C VAL A 307 -8.55 -1.42 -15.88
N ILE A 308 -8.24 -1.33 -17.18
CA ILE A 308 -7.00 -1.92 -17.72
C ILE A 308 -5.77 -1.34 -17.03
N PHE A 309 -5.73 -0.01 -16.85
CA PHE A 309 -4.59 0.65 -16.21
C PHE A 309 -4.48 0.28 -14.73
N VAL A 310 -5.61 0.21 -14.02
CA VAL A 310 -5.68 -0.26 -12.63
C VAL A 310 -5.18 -1.69 -12.52
N LEU A 311 -5.65 -2.61 -13.38
CA LEU A 311 -5.22 -4.01 -13.36
C LEU A 311 -3.71 -4.13 -13.56
N LEU A 312 -3.15 -3.48 -14.58
CA LEU A 312 -1.70 -3.51 -14.83
C LEU A 312 -0.90 -2.96 -13.63
N GLN A 313 -1.39 -1.89 -13.01
CA GLN A 313 -0.76 -1.32 -11.82
C GLN A 313 -0.86 -2.25 -10.60
N LEU A 314 -2.00 -2.91 -10.38
CA LEU A 314 -2.19 -3.86 -9.29
C LEU A 314 -1.27 -5.07 -9.40
N LEU A 315 -1.06 -5.58 -10.62
CA LEU A 315 -0.07 -6.63 -10.87
C LEU A 315 1.34 -6.17 -10.48
N ALA A 316 1.72 -4.94 -10.87
CA ALA A 316 3.03 -4.39 -10.51
C ALA A 316 3.20 -4.22 -8.99
N ILE A 317 2.22 -3.64 -8.30
CA ILE A 317 2.30 -3.39 -6.86
C ILE A 317 2.29 -4.70 -6.06
N GLY A 318 1.45 -5.66 -6.47
CA GLY A 318 1.38 -6.97 -5.85
C GLY A 318 2.70 -7.71 -5.94
N LEU A 319 3.39 -7.63 -7.09
CA LEU A 319 4.73 -8.20 -7.24
C LEU A 319 5.76 -7.52 -6.36
N VAL A 320 5.77 -6.18 -6.31
CA VAL A 320 6.74 -5.40 -5.51
C VAL A 320 6.64 -5.73 -4.02
N TYR A 321 5.43 -5.68 -3.44
CA TYR A 321 5.24 -5.95 -2.01
C TYR A 321 5.45 -7.43 -1.67
N SER A 322 5.11 -8.36 -2.58
CA SER A 322 5.31 -9.79 -2.33
C SER A 322 6.79 -10.19 -2.23
N GLN A 323 7.72 -9.45 -2.85
CA GLN A 323 9.15 -9.78 -2.79
C GLN A 323 9.68 -9.77 -1.34
N VAL A 324 9.23 -8.84 -0.51
CA VAL A 324 9.67 -8.76 0.89
C VAL A 324 9.14 -9.97 1.68
N ALA A 325 7.93 -10.44 1.39
CA ALA A 325 7.40 -11.67 1.98
C ALA A 325 8.18 -12.91 1.50
N TYR A 326 8.48 -12.99 0.19
CA TYR A 326 9.26 -14.08 -0.39
C TYR A 326 10.67 -14.15 0.19
N GLU A 327 11.34 -13.02 0.37
CA GLU A 327 12.66 -12.98 0.99
C GLU A 327 12.64 -13.56 2.41
N ILE A 328 11.60 -13.27 3.19
CA ILE A 328 11.44 -13.81 4.55
C ILE A 328 11.17 -15.32 4.49
N MET A 329 10.23 -15.76 3.64
CA MET A 329 9.81 -17.15 3.54
C MET A 329 10.89 -18.07 2.96
N GLU A 330 11.61 -17.59 1.94
CA GLU A 330 12.61 -18.39 1.22
C GLU A 330 13.95 -18.47 1.97
N LYS A 331 14.20 -17.58 2.94
CA LYS A 331 15.50 -17.44 3.63
C LYS A 331 16.10 -18.76 4.14
N GLN A 332 15.28 -19.64 4.70
CA GLN A 332 15.72 -20.93 5.23
C GLN A 332 15.70 -22.06 4.18
N SER A 333 15.02 -21.85 3.06
CA SER A 333 14.82 -22.86 2.02
C SER A 333 15.84 -22.75 0.88
N ALA A 334 16.40 -21.56 0.65
CA ALA A 334 17.35 -21.27 -0.40
C ALA A 334 18.79 -21.63 0.01
N ASP A 335 19.50 -22.33 -0.87
CA ASP A 335 20.92 -22.65 -0.75
C ASP A 335 21.75 -21.71 -1.62
N VAL A 336 22.58 -20.88 -0.98
CA VAL A 336 23.47 -19.90 -1.62
C VAL A 336 24.51 -20.53 -2.54
N ASN A 337 24.88 -21.80 -2.30
CA ASN A 337 25.91 -22.49 -3.07
C ASN A 337 25.36 -23.09 -4.37
N GLN A 338 24.04 -23.00 -4.58
CA GLN A 338 23.36 -23.55 -5.74
C GLN A 338 22.76 -22.42 -6.57
N GLY A 339 22.75 -22.62 -7.90
CA GLY A 339 22.13 -21.66 -8.81
C GLY A 339 20.65 -21.42 -8.48
N MET A 340 20.15 -20.22 -8.77
CA MET A 340 18.77 -19.81 -8.52
C MET A 340 17.74 -20.79 -9.12
N PHE A 341 18.01 -21.31 -10.32
CA PHE A 341 17.14 -22.24 -11.04
C PHE A 341 17.49 -23.72 -10.81
N SER A 342 18.38 -24.02 -9.86
CA SER A 342 18.64 -25.41 -9.46
C SER A 342 17.39 -26.03 -8.84
N LYS A 343 17.21 -27.35 -8.97
CA LYS A 343 16.06 -28.04 -8.35
C LYS A 343 15.96 -27.78 -6.84
N ARG A 344 17.10 -27.65 -6.15
CA ARG A 344 17.20 -27.39 -4.71
C ARG A 344 16.55 -26.06 -4.30
N ASN A 345 16.68 -25.03 -5.13
CA ASN A 345 16.16 -23.68 -4.86
C ASN A 345 14.81 -23.44 -5.55
N LEU A 346 14.61 -23.99 -6.75
CA LEU A 346 13.41 -23.78 -7.55
C LEU A 346 12.17 -24.45 -6.94
N ILE A 347 12.27 -25.70 -6.46
CA ILE A 347 11.11 -26.43 -5.95
C ILE A 347 10.52 -25.76 -4.70
N PRO A 348 11.31 -25.44 -3.64
CA PRO A 348 10.78 -24.74 -2.47
C PRO A 348 10.21 -23.37 -2.84
N ARG A 349 10.85 -22.62 -3.74
CA ARG A 349 10.35 -21.34 -4.23
C ARG A 349 8.96 -21.48 -4.86
N LEU A 350 8.79 -22.38 -5.83
CA LEU A 350 7.51 -22.60 -6.50
C LEU A 350 6.41 -22.91 -5.48
N ILE A 351 6.69 -23.81 -4.52
CA ILE A 351 5.73 -24.19 -3.49
C ILE A 351 5.40 -23.01 -2.57
N LEU A 352 6.41 -22.35 -2.00
CA LEU A 352 6.24 -21.29 -1.02
C LEU A 352 5.51 -20.07 -1.62
N ARG A 353 5.91 -19.63 -2.81
CA ARG A 353 5.27 -18.49 -3.49
C ARG A 353 3.84 -18.82 -3.89
N THR A 354 3.58 -20.00 -4.43
CA THR A 354 2.23 -20.42 -4.79
C THR A 354 1.32 -20.51 -3.57
N LEU A 355 1.76 -21.13 -2.47
CA LEU A 355 0.98 -21.20 -1.24
C LEU A 355 0.68 -19.81 -0.67
N TYR A 356 1.65 -18.90 -0.69
CA TYR A 356 1.45 -17.52 -0.26
C TYR A 356 0.39 -16.80 -1.10
N VAL A 357 0.47 -16.87 -2.43
CA VAL A 357 -0.49 -16.18 -3.30
C VAL A 357 -1.88 -16.83 -3.20
N ILE A 358 -1.98 -18.16 -3.06
CA ILE A 358 -3.23 -18.86 -2.78
C ILE A 358 -3.84 -18.36 -1.46
N PHE A 359 -3.04 -18.22 -0.41
CA PHE A 359 -3.51 -17.67 0.86
C PHE A 359 -4.07 -16.25 0.68
N CYS A 360 -3.37 -15.36 -0.03
CA CYS A 360 -3.86 -14.01 -0.31
C CYS A 360 -5.18 -14.03 -1.11
N GLY A 361 -5.28 -14.85 -2.15
CA GLY A 361 -6.49 -15.00 -2.95
C GLY A 361 -7.67 -15.58 -2.17
N PHE A 362 -7.40 -16.57 -1.31
CA PHE A 362 -8.41 -17.14 -0.42
C PHE A 362 -8.95 -16.10 0.56
N MET A 363 -8.07 -15.34 1.21
CA MET A 363 -8.48 -14.27 2.13
C MET A 363 -9.26 -13.16 1.41
N ALA A 364 -8.86 -12.79 0.19
CA ALA A 364 -9.59 -11.83 -0.64
C ALA A 364 -11.01 -12.31 -0.98
N ALA A 365 -11.19 -13.60 -1.30
CA ALA A 365 -12.50 -14.17 -1.58
C ALA A 365 -13.35 -14.36 -0.31
N MET A 366 -12.70 -14.60 0.84
CA MET A 366 -13.37 -14.80 2.12
C MET A 366 -13.87 -13.49 2.75
N LEU A 367 -13.11 -12.40 2.59
CA LEU A 367 -13.37 -11.09 3.19
C LEU A 367 -13.28 -9.98 2.11
N PRO A 368 -14.24 -9.89 1.17
CA PRO A 368 -14.14 -8.98 0.03
C PRO A 368 -14.44 -7.50 0.36
N PHE A 369 -13.96 -7.01 1.50
CA PHE A 369 -14.20 -5.64 1.99
C PHE A 369 -12.96 -4.77 1.79
N PHE A 370 -12.79 -4.23 0.58
CA PHE A 370 -11.56 -3.53 0.20
C PHE A 370 -11.23 -2.34 1.12
N GLY A 371 -12.23 -1.53 1.48
CA GLY A 371 -12.08 -0.41 2.41
C GLY A 371 -11.62 -0.85 3.79
N ASP A 372 -12.19 -1.93 4.32
CA ASP A 372 -11.87 -2.45 5.65
C ASP A 372 -10.47 -3.05 5.72
N ILE A 373 -10.09 -3.83 4.70
CA ILE A 373 -8.74 -4.38 4.56
C ILE A 373 -7.72 -3.23 4.57
N ASN A 374 -7.95 -2.17 3.77
CA ASN A 374 -7.08 -0.99 3.76
C ASN A 374 -7.03 -0.29 5.13
N GLY A 375 -8.17 -0.17 5.82
CA GLY A 375 -8.23 0.38 7.18
C GLY A 375 -7.37 -0.41 8.17
N VAL A 376 -7.49 -1.75 8.19
CA VAL A 376 -6.70 -2.62 9.07
C VAL A 376 -5.20 -2.52 8.76
N ILE A 377 -4.82 -2.57 7.49
CA ILE A 377 -3.41 -2.46 7.06
C ILE A 377 -2.83 -1.10 7.43
N GLY A 378 -3.59 -0.03 7.22
CA GLY A 378 -3.18 1.32 7.60
C GLY A 378 -2.91 1.46 9.09
N ALA A 379 -3.83 0.95 9.91
CA ALA A 379 -3.75 1.09 11.36
C ALA A 379 -2.65 0.24 12.02
N ILE A 380 -2.57 -1.04 11.64
CA ILE A 380 -1.67 -2.02 12.28
C ILE A 380 -0.32 -2.05 11.58
N GLY A 381 -0.31 -1.84 10.26
CA GLY A 381 0.88 -1.90 9.43
C GLY A 381 1.58 -0.55 9.31
N PHE A 382 0.99 0.32 8.51
CA PHE A 382 1.66 1.54 8.07
C PHE A 382 1.84 2.59 9.16
N ILE A 383 0.87 2.78 10.06
CA ILE A 383 1.00 3.77 11.15
C ILE A 383 2.25 3.49 12.02
N PRO A 384 2.43 2.29 12.60
CA PRO A 384 3.64 2.00 13.38
C PRO A 384 4.92 2.13 12.55
N LEU A 385 4.92 1.64 11.30
CA LEU A 385 6.13 1.50 10.50
C LEU A 385 6.59 2.80 9.83
N ASP A 386 5.65 3.62 9.33
CA ASP A 386 5.94 4.79 8.50
C ASP A 386 5.68 6.13 9.21
N PHE A 387 4.95 6.15 10.32
CA PHE A 387 4.67 7.39 11.07
C PHE A 387 5.40 7.44 12.41
N VAL A 388 5.46 6.31 13.11
CA VAL A 388 6.04 6.26 14.46
C VAL A 388 7.53 5.89 14.41
N LEU A 389 7.87 4.76 13.78
CA LEU A 389 9.24 4.23 13.79
C LEU A 389 10.29 5.19 13.18
N PRO A 390 10.02 5.95 12.09
CA PRO A 390 11.01 6.87 11.54
C PRO A 390 11.39 8.00 12.50
N MET A 391 10.42 8.50 13.27
CA MET A 391 10.65 9.51 14.31
C MET A 391 11.56 8.97 15.41
N LEU A 392 11.30 7.73 15.85
CA LEU A 392 12.09 7.05 16.87
C LEU A 392 13.52 6.79 16.40
N LEU A 393 13.68 6.25 15.18
CA LEU A 393 15.00 5.96 14.61
C LEU A 393 15.83 7.23 14.44
N TYR A 394 15.21 8.33 14.00
CA TYR A 394 15.90 9.62 13.91
C TYR A 394 16.37 10.12 15.28
N ASN A 395 15.49 10.10 16.28
CA ASN A 395 15.83 10.54 17.63
C ASN A 395 16.97 9.71 18.25
N MET A 396 16.98 8.39 17.99
CA MET A 396 18.03 7.48 18.49
C MET A 396 19.36 7.68 17.77
N THR A 397 19.32 7.97 16.47
CA THR A 397 20.51 8.19 15.64
C THR A 397 21.16 9.54 15.91
N TYR A 398 20.38 10.62 15.84
CA TYR A 398 20.88 12.00 15.90
C TYR A 398 20.86 12.60 17.31
N LYS A 399 20.14 12.00 18.25
CA LYS A 399 20.03 12.45 19.65
C LYS A 399 19.78 13.97 19.76
N PRO A 400 18.73 14.51 19.10
CA PRO A 400 18.44 15.94 19.16
C PRO A 400 18.22 16.37 20.62
N LYS A 401 18.66 17.58 20.98
CA LYS A 401 18.48 18.12 22.33
C LYS A 401 16.99 18.12 22.69
N THR A 402 16.64 17.84 23.94
CA THR A 402 15.25 17.84 24.43
C THR A 402 14.59 19.22 24.37
N SER A 403 15.37 20.29 24.31
CA SER A 403 14.90 21.66 24.05
C SER A 403 14.67 21.98 22.57
N SER A 404 15.09 21.09 21.65
CA SER A 404 14.96 21.34 20.21
C SER A 404 13.54 21.11 19.72
N LEU A 405 13.13 21.93 18.75
CA LEU A 405 11.82 21.80 18.11
C LEU A 405 11.63 20.42 17.44
N ILE A 406 12.68 19.88 16.82
CA ILE A 406 12.65 18.57 16.15
C ILE A 406 12.29 17.46 17.14
N TYR A 407 12.87 17.48 18.34
CA TYR A 407 12.56 16.47 19.37
C TYR A 407 11.07 16.48 19.73
N TRP A 408 10.49 17.67 19.95
CA TRP A 408 9.08 17.82 20.30
C TRP A 408 8.14 17.48 19.15
N ILE A 409 8.47 17.85 17.91
CA ILE A 409 7.69 17.46 16.72
C ILE A 409 7.68 15.93 16.59
N ASN A 410 8.84 15.29 16.70
CA ASN A 410 8.95 13.84 16.61
C ASN A 410 8.16 13.14 17.72
N LEU A 411 8.24 13.65 18.96
CA LEU A 411 7.48 13.12 20.09
C LEU A 411 5.97 13.28 19.88
N PHE A 412 5.52 14.45 19.42
CA PHE A 412 4.12 14.72 19.14
C PHE A 412 3.57 13.76 18.07
N ILE A 413 4.29 13.58 16.96
CA ILE A 413 3.91 12.65 15.89
C ILE A 413 3.81 11.22 16.46
N MET A 414 4.81 10.76 17.21
CA MET A 414 4.77 9.41 17.80
C MET A 414 3.54 9.20 18.70
N VAL A 415 3.22 10.15 19.58
CA VAL A 415 2.07 10.04 20.49
C VAL A 415 0.75 10.07 19.73
N VAL A 416 0.56 11.04 18.83
CA VAL A 416 -0.69 11.20 18.08
C VAL A 416 -0.95 10.00 17.17
N PHE A 417 0.05 9.56 16.41
CA PHE A 417 -0.12 8.45 15.48
C PHE A 417 -0.20 7.10 16.18
N THR A 418 0.44 6.91 17.34
CA THR A 418 0.21 5.71 18.17
C THR A 418 -1.25 5.66 18.63
N GLY A 419 -1.79 6.78 19.12
CA GLY A 419 -3.20 6.86 19.51
C GLY A 419 -4.15 6.62 18.33
N ALA A 420 -3.90 7.27 17.19
CA ALA A 420 -4.68 7.07 15.97
C ALA A 420 -4.60 5.64 15.44
N GLY A 421 -3.44 4.99 15.55
CA GLY A 421 -3.24 3.58 15.17
C GLY A 421 -4.03 2.62 16.04
N ILE A 422 -4.04 2.81 17.36
CA ILE A 422 -4.82 1.97 18.29
C ILE A 422 -6.33 2.13 18.01
N MET A 423 -6.81 3.37 17.93
CA MET A 423 -8.22 3.64 17.66
C MET A 423 -8.63 3.18 16.25
N GLY A 424 -7.75 3.38 15.28
CA GLY A 424 -7.91 2.92 13.90
C GLY A 424 -7.98 1.40 13.78
N ALA A 425 -7.14 0.69 14.52
CA ALA A 425 -7.12 -0.77 14.52
C ALA A 425 -8.41 -1.32 15.14
N PHE A 426 -8.82 -0.79 16.30
CA PHE A 426 -10.10 -1.16 16.91
C PHE A 426 -11.27 -0.90 15.96
N SER A 427 -11.32 0.28 15.35
CA SER A 427 -12.41 0.67 14.47
C SER A 427 -12.47 -0.17 13.19
N SER A 428 -11.33 -0.37 12.52
CA SER A 428 -11.26 -1.10 11.26
C SER A 428 -11.55 -2.60 11.45
N ILE A 429 -11.02 -3.21 12.53
CA ILE A 429 -11.35 -4.59 12.88
C ILE A 429 -12.84 -4.72 13.23
N ARG A 430 -13.38 -3.77 14.00
CA ARG A 430 -14.82 -3.76 14.32
C ARG A 430 -15.67 -3.71 13.05
N LYS A 431 -15.34 -2.83 12.09
CA LYS A 431 -16.07 -2.72 10.83
C LYS A 431 -15.98 -4.02 10.03
N LEU A 432 -14.78 -4.56 9.87
CA LEU A 432 -14.55 -5.85 9.20
C LEU A 432 -15.38 -6.98 9.82
N VAL A 433 -15.44 -7.07 11.15
CA VAL A 433 -16.26 -8.09 11.85
C VAL A 433 -17.75 -7.87 11.63
N VAL A 434 -18.22 -6.62 11.69
CA VAL A 434 -19.64 -6.28 11.46
C VAL A 434 -20.06 -6.61 10.04
N ASP A 435 -19.21 -6.33 9.05
CA ASP A 435 -19.52 -6.56 7.64
C ASP A 435 -19.37 -8.05 7.29
N ALA A 436 -18.39 -8.75 7.86
CA ALA A 436 -18.27 -10.21 7.76
C ALA A 436 -19.47 -10.96 8.35
N ASN A 437 -20.09 -10.47 9.43
CA ASN A 437 -21.29 -11.08 10.01
C ASN A 437 -22.54 -10.96 9.12
N LYS A 438 -22.57 -10.01 8.19
CA LYS A 438 -23.67 -9.83 7.23
C LYS A 438 -23.42 -10.57 5.92
N PHE A 439 -22.17 -10.86 5.61
CA PHE A 439 -21.76 -11.50 4.37
C PHE A 439 -21.85 -13.02 4.46
N LYS A 440 -22.46 -13.64 3.44
CA LYS A 440 -22.43 -15.08 3.29
C LYS A 440 -21.16 -15.43 2.52
N LEU A 441 -20.31 -16.29 3.10
CA LEU A 441 -19.05 -16.69 2.46
C LEU A 441 -19.24 -17.05 0.98
N PHE A 442 -18.48 -16.37 0.11
CA PHE A 442 -18.51 -16.50 -1.35
C PHE A 442 -19.83 -16.05 -2.04
N SER A 443 -20.60 -15.14 -1.42
CA SER A 443 -21.77 -14.50 -2.05
C SER A 443 -21.42 -13.35 -3.00
N THR A 444 -22.41 -12.92 -3.77
CA THR A 444 -22.35 -11.79 -4.71
C THR A 444 -22.43 -10.43 -4.03
N ASP A 445 -23.19 -10.35 -2.93
CA ASP A 445 -23.56 -9.07 -2.34
C ASP A 445 -22.51 -8.65 -1.30
N VAL A 446 -21.60 -7.78 -1.69
CA VAL A 446 -20.60 -7.19 -0.80
C VAL A 446 -21.22 -5.96 -0.13
N VAL A 447 -21.19 -5.91 1.21
CA VAL A 447 -21.71 -4.79 2.00
C VAL A 447 -20.57 -3.78 2.21
N ASP A 448 -20.72 -2.53 1.75
CA ASP A 448 -19.73 -1.44 1.88
C ASP A 448 -20.07 -0.35 2.94
#